data_AF-A0A658K1D5-F1
#
_entry.id   AF-A0A658K1D5-F1
#
_cell.length_a   1.000
_cell.length_b   1.000
_cell.length_c   1.000
_cell.angle_alpha   90.00
_cell.angle_beta   90.00
_cell.angle_gamma   90.00
#
_symmetry.space_group_name_H-M   'P 1'
#
loop_
_entity.id
_entity.type
_entity.pdbx_description
1 polymer ?
#
loop_
_entity_poly.entity_id
_entity_poly.type
_entity_poly.pdbx_seq_one_letter_code
_entity_poly.pdbx_strand_id
1 'polypeptide(L)'
;MNAMLYRETGQLASSYADERRVFRLRQDRIGLWSLLVFAFIAVPLLGNDYWFSAILIPFLVLSLAGLGLNLLTGYAGQLSLGSAAFMAVGAFAAYNLQLRVPGMPLLLGFALGGLV
;
A
#
# COMPACT_ATOMS: atom_id res chain seq x y z
N MET A 1 20.29 -15.01 24.59
CA MET A 1 20.84 -15.36 23.26
C MET A 1 20.18 -14.44 22.25
N ASN A 2 20.84 -13.36 21.82
CA ASN A 2 20.29 -12.46 20.80
C ASN A 2 20.56 -13.07 19.43
N ALA A 3 19.56 -13.76 18.87
CA ALA A 3 19.65 -14.25 17.51
C ALA A 3 19.68 -13.04 16.55
N MET A 4 20.79 -12.84 15.85
CA MET A 4 20.87 -11.83 14.79
C MET A 4 19.87 -12.21 13.69
N LEU A 5 18.76 -11.48 13.66
CA LEU A 5 17.60 -11.70 12.80
C LEU A 5 17.90 -11.38 11.34
N TYR A 6 18.99 -10.63 11.08
CA TYR A 6 19.49 -10.28 9.76
C TYR A 6 20.88 -10.89 9.53
N ARG A 7 21.02 -11.71 8.47
CA ARG A 7 22.28 -12.32 8.04
C ARG A 7 22.67 -11.76 6.69
N GLU A 8 23.46 -10.68 6.72
CA GLU A 8 23.99 -10.01 5.53
C GLU A 8 25.22 -10.72 4.94
N THR A 9 25.91 -11.53 5.75
CA THR A 9 27.10 -12.28 5.33
C THR A 9 26.75 -13.36 4.29
N GLY A 10 27.22 -13.15 3.05
CA GLY A 10 27.02 -14.06 1.91
C GLY A 10 25.90 -13.65 0.94
N GLN A 11 25.22 -12.52 1.15
CA GLN A 11 24.18 -11.98 0.26
C GLN A 11 24.64 -10.70 -0.47
N LEU A 12 25.92 -10.62 -0.82
CA LEU A 12 26.49 -9.48 -1.55
C LEU A 12 26.09 -9.53 -3.03
N ALA A 13 25.69 -8.39 -3.57
CA ALA A 13 25.38 -8.24 -4.99
C ALA A 13 26.66 -8.47 -5.82
N SER A 14 26.64 -9.45 -6.72
CA SER A 14 27.78 -9.73 -7.62
C SER A 14 27.79 -8.86 -8.87
N SER A 15 26.73 -8.07 -9.10
CA SER A 15 26.58 -7.18 -10.24
C SER A 15 25.91 -5.86 -9.83
N TYR A 16 26.29 -4.75 -10.47
CA TYR A 16 25.65 -3.43 -10.27
C TYR A 16 24.14 -3.44 -10.52
N ALA A 17 23.63 -4.34 -11.38
CA ALA A 17 22.20 -4.51 -11.59
C ALA A 17 21.49 -5.11 -10.36
N ASP A 18 22.19 -5.93 -9.57
CA ASP A 18 21.66 -6.54 -8.35
C ASP A 18 21.59 -5.56 -7.17
N GLU A 19 22.32 -4.45 -7.26
CA GLU A 19 22.27 -3.35 -6.30
C GLU A 19 20.98 -2.53 -6.37
N ARG A 20 20.33 -2.49 -7.54
CA ARG A 20 19.07 -1.77 -7.73
C ARG A 20 17.84 -2.53 -7.24
N ARG A 21 18.00 -3.75 -6.71
CA ARG A 21 16.87 -4.56 -6.23
C ARG A 21 16.29 -3.93 -4.96
N VAL A 22 14.97 -3.68 -4.97
CA VAL A 22 14.22 -3.12 -3.83
C VAL A 22 14.36 -3.98 -2.57
N PHE A 23 14.45 -5.31 -2.72
CA PHE A 23 14.68 -6.25 -1.63
C PHE A 23 15.99 -7.01 -1.86
N ARG A 24 17.07 -6.51 -1.26
CA ARG A 24 18.42 -7.12 -1.38
C ARG A 24 18.52 -8.36 -0.50
N LEU A 25 17.92 -8.34 0.70
CA LEU A 25 18.00 -9.46 1.62
C LEU A 25 16.85 -10.44 1.39
N ARG A 26 17.15 -11.73 1.48
CA ARG A 26 16.12 -12.78 1.50
C ARG A 26 15.17 -12.63 2.69
N GLN A 27 15.66 -12.09 3.79
CA GLN A 27 14.88 -11.84 5.01
C GLN A 27 13.83 -10.75 4.80
N ASP A 28 14.13 -9.69 4.06
CA ASP A 28 13.14 -8.65 3.73
C ASP A 28 11.97 -9.23 2.92
N ARG A 29 12.28 -10.12 1.97
CA ARG A 29 11.26 -10.82 1.17
C ARG A 29 10.38 -11.71 2.04
N ILE A 30 10.97 -12.48 2.96
CA ILE A 30 10.23 -13.33 3.90
C ILE A 30 9.37 -12.46 4.82
N GLY A 31 9.93 -11.35 5.33
CA GLY A 31 9.21 -10.36 6.13
C GLY A 31 7.99 -9.81 5.40
N LEU A 32 8.16 -9.36 4.15
CA LEU A 32 7.08 -8.87 3.31
C LEU A 32 5.99 -9.93 3.09
N TRP A 33 6.37 -11.16 2.71
CA TRP A 33 5.40 -12.24 2.50
C TRP A 33 4.66 -12.58 3.80
N SER A 34 5.37 -12.60 4.93
CA SER A 34 4.75 -12.84 6.23
C SER A 34 3.75 -11.74 6.60
N LEU A 35 4.07 -10.48 6.31
CA LEU A 35 3.19 -9.34 6.51
C LEU A 35 1.95 -9.42 5.61
N LEU A 36 2.11 -9.77 4.34
CA LEU A 36 1.00 -9.94 3.40
C LEU A 36 0.08 -11.09 3.85
N VAL A 37 0.65 -12.23 4.22
CA VAL A 37 -0.13 -13.37 4.76
C VAL A 37 -0.89 -12.96 6.01
N PHE A 38 -0.25 -12.24 6.93
CA PHE A 38 -0.91 -11.71 8.12
C PHE A 38 -2.06 -10.76 7.76
N ALA A 39 -1.82 -9.81 6.86
CA ALA A 39 -2.80 -8.80 6.45
C ALA A 39 -4.02 -9.40 5.73
N PHE A 40 -3.84 -10.41 4.89
CA PHE A 40 -4.93 -10.99 4.09
C PHE A 40 -5.60 -12.21 4.74
N ILE A 41 -4.99 -12.83 5.76
CA ILE A 41 -5.56 -14.01 6.44
C ILE A 41 -5.90 -13.70 7.89
N ALA A 42 -4.95 -13.22 8.69
CA ALA A 42 -5.18 -13.03 10.12
C ALA A 42 -6.11 -11.84 10.40
N VAL A 43 -5.92 -10.71 9.71
CA VAL A 43 -6.75 -9.51 9.91
C VAL A 43 -8.24 -9.76 9.63
N PRO A 44 -8.66 -10.38 8.50
CA PRO A 44 -10.08 -10.68 8.28
C PRO A 44 -10.67 -11.70 9.26
N LEU A 45 -9.86 -12.60 9.82
CA LEU A 45 -10.31 -13.59 10.81
C LEU A 45 -10.42 -13.03 12.23
N LEU A 46 -9.63 -12.02 12.57
CA LEU A 46 -9.54 -11.46 13.93
C LEU A 46 -10.29 -10.12 14.07
N GLY A 47 -10.52 -9.41 12.96
CA GLY A 47 -11.14 -8.10 12.96
C GLY A 47 -12.65 -8.16 13.24
N ASN A 48 -13.15 -7.15 13.95
CA ASN A 48 -14.57 -6.88 14.11
C ASN A 48 -14.93 -5.54 13.43
N ASP A 49 -16.22 -5.21 13.36
CA ASP A 49 -16.69 -3.99 12.69
C ASP A 49 -16.05 -2.71 13.23
N TYR A 50 -15.76 -2.66 14.54
CA TYR A 50 -15.06 -1.54 15.16
C TYR A 50 -13.63 -1.43 14.65
N TRP A 51 -12.87 -2.54 14.65
CA TRP A 51 -11.51 -2.58 14.14
C TRP A 51 -11.45 -2.17 12.67
N PHE A 52 -12.39 -2.62 11.84
CA PHE A 52 -12.41 -2.23 10.43
C PHE A 52 -12.78 -0.77 10.24
N SER A 53 -13.92 -0.35 10.77
CA SER A 53 -14.51 0.96 10.46
C SER A 53 -13.84 2.11 11.20
N ALA A 54 -13.44 1.90 12.45
CA ALA A 54 -12.86 2.97 13.27
C ALA A 54 -11.34 3.06 13.17
N ILE A 55 -10.66 1.97 12.82
CA ILE A 55 -9.18 1.90 12.88
C ILE A 55 -8.58 1.59 11.51
N LEU A 56 -8.78 0.38 10.98
CA LEU A 56 -8.05 -0.10 9.80
C LEU A 56 -8.36 0.71 8.54
N ILE A 57 -9.65 0.94 8.24
CA ILE A 57 -10.04 1.68 7.04
C ILE A 57 -9.52 3.13 7.09
N PRO A 58 -9.78 3.92 8.16
CA PRO A 58 -9.23 5.28 8.28
C PRO A 58 -7.70 5.30 8.24
N PHE A 59 -7.05 4.37 8.93
CA PHE A 59 -5.59 4.27 8.92
C PHE A 59 -5.05 4.04 7.50
N LEU A 60 -5.60 3.10 6.74
CA LEU A 60 -5.15 2.81 5.38
C LEU A 60 -5.37 3.98 4.43
N VAL A 61 -6.54 4.64 4.51
CA VAL A 61 -6.88 5.81 3.70
C VAL A 61 -5.94 6.98 4.00
N LEU A 62 -5.76 7.32 5.28
CA LEU A 62 -4.88 8.41 5.69
C LEU A 62 -3.41 8.10 5.41
N SER A 63 -2.99 6.84 5.53
CA SER A 63 -1.63 6.42 5.16
C SER A 63 -1.38 6.63 3.67
N LEU A 64 -2.31 6.21 2.80
CA LEU A 64 -2.22 6.44 1.35
C LEU A 64 -2.20 7.94 1.02
N ALA A 65 -3.06 8.73 1.65
CA ALA A 65 -3.09 10.19 1.47
C ALA A 65 -1.76 10.84 1.88
N GLY A 66 -1.22 10.44 3.04
CA GLY A 66 0.05 10.94 3.56
C GLY A 66 1.25 10.55 2.69
N LEU A 67 1.29 9.32 2.18
CA LEU A 67 2.33 8.88 1.25
C LEU A 67 2.27 9.66 -0.07
N GLY A 68 1.07 9.83 -0.65
CA GLY A 68 0.89 10.64 -1.86
C GLY A 68 1.33 12.09 -1.66
N LEU A 69 0.99 12.68 -0.50
CA LEU A 69 1.43 14.02 -0.14
C LEU A 69 2.96 14.08 0.00
N ASN A 70 3.58 13.11 0.70
CA ASN A 70 5.03 13.05 0.89
C ASN A 70 5.80 12.92 -0.44
N LEU A 71 5.25 12.19 -1.41
CA LEU A 71 5.78 12.14 -2.77
C LEU A 71 5.77 13.52 -3.45
N LEU A 72 4.65 14.25 -3.35
CA LEU A 72 4.51 15.55 -3.99
C LEU A 72 5.35 16.64 -3.29
N THR A 73 5.18 16.81 -1.99
CA THR A 73 5.79 17.92 -1.24
C THR A 73 7.21 17.59 -0.79
N GLY A 74 7.49 16.33 -0.48
CA GLY A 74 8.80 15.88 -0.02
C GLY A 74 9.75 15.58 -1.16
N TYR A 75 9.39 14.64 -2.04
CA TYR A 75 10.28 14.22 -3.13
C TYR A 75 10.30 15.18 -4.32
N ALA A 76 9.13 15.67 -4.76
CA ALA A 76 9.05 16.59 -5.90
C ALA A 76 9.12 18.08 -5.53
N GLY A 77 8.93 18.43 -4.25
CA GLY A 77 8.94 19.81 -3.76
C GLY A 77 7.74 20.67 -4.22
N GLN A 78 6.64 20.04 -4.65
CA GLN A 78 5.46 20.73 -5.17
C GLN A 78 4.42 21.01 -4.07
N LEU A 79 3.73 22.14 -4.17
CA LEU A 79 2.57 22.43 -3.31
C LEU A 79 1.37 21.56 -3.70
N SER A 80 0.70 20.98 -2.71
CA SER A 80 -0.51 20.15 -2.92
C SER A 80 -1.76 20.91 -2.48
N LEU A 81 -2.40 21.63 -3.40
CA LEU A 81 -3.59 22.46 -3.10
C LEU A 81 -4.93 21.70 -3.16
N GLY A 82 -4.95 20.47 -3.68
CA GLY A 82 -6.20 19.74 -3.94
C GLY A 82 -6.15 18.22 -3.74
N SER A 83 -5.10 17.68 -3.11
CA SER A 83 -4.93 16.22 -2.96
C SER A 83 -6.12 15.51 -2.31
N ALA A 84 -6.68 16.09 -1.25
CA ALA A 84 -7.87 15.53 -0.60
C ALA A 84 -9.10 15.55 -1.52
N ALA A 85 -9.26 16.59 -2.35
CA ALA A 85 -10.36 16.69 -3.31
C ALA A 85 -10.24 15.65 -4.42
N PHE A 86 -9.05 15.49 -5.02
CA PHE A 86 -8.80 14.45 -6.03
C PHE A 86 -8.97 13.04 -5.46
N MET A 87 -8.52 12.79 -4.24
CA MET A 87 -8.74 11.50 -3.55
C MET A 87 -10.24 11.22 -3.38
N ALA A 88 -11.02 12.22 -2.96
CA ALA A 88 -12.47 12.07 -2.81
C ALA A 88 -13.16 11.79 -4.15
N VAL A 89 -12.84 12.55 -5.20
CA VAL A 89 -13.42 12.37 -6.54
C VAL A 89 -13.15 10.96 -7.06
N GLY A 90 -11.90 10.48 -7.01
CA GLY A 90 -11.55 9.15 -7.49
C GLY A 90 -12.21 8.02 -6.68
N ALA A 91 -12.30 8.17 -5.36
CA ALA A 91 -13.00 7.22 -4.50
C ALA A 91 -14.50 7.13 -4.81
N PHE A 92 -15.17 8.29 -4.97
CA PHE A 92 -16.58 8.33 -5.34
C PHE A 92 -16.84 7.82 -6.76
N ALA A 93 -15.93 8.06 -7.70
CA ALA A 93 -16.00 7.53 -9.05
C ALA A 93 -15.91 5.99 -9.05
N ALA A 94 -14.89 5.42 -8.38
CA ALA A 94 -14.74 3.97 -8.24
C ALA A 94 -15.96 3.32 -7.56
N TYR A 95 -16.47 3.95 -6.49
CA TYR A 95 -17.67 3.48 -5.79
C TYR A 95 -18.91 3.49 -6.70
N ASN A 96 -19.14 4.58 -7.44
CA ASN A 96 -20.27 4.67 -8.36
C ASN A 96 -20.18 3.65 -9.49
N LEU A 97 -18.99 3.42 -10.05
CA LEU A 97 -18.79 2.43 -11.09
C LEU A 97 -19.10 1.02 -10.56
N GLN A 98 -18.66 0.69 -9.35
CA GLN A 98 -18.95 -0.60 -8.73
C GLN A 98 -20.46 -0.82 -8.49
N LEU A 99 -21.19 0.24 -8.14
CA LEU A 99 -22.64 0.17 -7.95
C LEU A 99 -23.42 0.10 -9.26
N ARG A 100 -22.97 0.80 -10.30
CA ARG A 100 -23.71 0.99 -11.55
C ARG A 100 -23.36 -0.03 -12.62
N VAL A 101 -22.19 -0.66 -12.55
CA VAL A 101 -21.72 -1.67 -13.49
C VAL A 101 -21.63 -3.03 -12.78
N PRO A 102 -22.65 -3.91 -12.95
CA PRO A 102 -22.64 -5.23 -12.34
C PRO A 102 -21.45 -6.05 -12.83
N GLY A 103 -20.77 -6.75 -11.93
CA GLY A 103 -19.63 -7.61 -12.27
C GLY A 103 -18.34 -6.85 -12.60
N MET A 104 -18.28 -5.54 -12.35
CA MET A 104 -17.05 -4.79 -12.60
C MET A 104 -15.90 -5.30 -11.71
N PRO A 105 -14.73 -5.64 -12.30
CA PRO A 105 -13.56 -6.01 -11.51
C PRO A 105 -13.08 -4.84 -10.65
N LEU A 106 -12.81 -5.11 -9.37
CA LEU A 106 -12.37 -4.10 -8.40
C LEU A 106 -11.17 -3.28 -8.88
N LEU A 107 -10.15 -3.96 -9.43
CA LEU A 107 -8.93 -3.31 -9.93
C LEU A 107 -9.23 -2.38 -11.11
N LEU A 108 -10.15 -2.77 -11.99
CA LEU A 108 -10.58 -1.92 -13.10
C LEU A 108 -11.33 -0.70 -12.57
N GLY A 109 -12.15 -0.86 -11.53
CA GLY A 109 -12.83 0.25 -10.87
C GLY A 109 -11.89 1.27 -10.25
N PHE A 110 -10.82 0.83 -9.61
CA PHE A 110 -9.79 1.73 -9.08
C PHE A 110 -9.04 2.44 -10.21
N ALA A 111 -8.69 1.75 -11.28
CA ALA A 111 -8.01 2.36 -12.43
C ALA A 111 -8.90 3.43 -13.10
N LEU A 112 -10.17 3.13 -13.33
CA LEU A 112 -11.13 4.07 -13.91
C LEU A 112 -11.44 5.23 -12.95
N GLY A 113 -11.53 4.96 -11.64
CA GLY A 113 -11.70 6.00 -10.64
C GLY A 113 -10.53 6.98 -10.59
N GLY A 114 -9.30 6.50 -10.78
CA GLY A 114 -8.11 7.35 -10.87
C GLY A 114 -7.91 8.07 -12.21
N LEU A 115 -8.68 7.71 -13.25
CA LEU A 115 -8.64 8.35 -14.56
C LEU A 115 -9.45 9.66 -14.61
N VAL A 116 -10.46 9.78 -13.73
CA VAL A 116 -11.37 10.94 -13.62
C VAL A 116 -10.76 11.99 -12.69
#